data_AF-A0A2T6D726-F1
#
_entry.id   AF-A0A2T6D726-F1
#
_cell.length_a   1.000
_cell.length_b   1.000
_cell.length_c   1.000
_cell.angle_alpha   90.00
_cell.angle_beta   90.00
_cell.angle_gamma   90.00
#
_symmetry.space_group_name_H-M   'P 1'
#
loop_
_entity.id
_entity.type
_entity.pdbx_description
1 polymer ?
#
loop_
_entity_poly.entity_id
_entity_poly.type
_entity_poly.pdbx_seq_one_letter_code
_entity_poly.pdbx_strand_id
1 'polypeptide(L)'
;MVEPLYFHGVWRMDFWFGNPNITAAFLATLAIGVWIFAYFGRVGFWVSAITSTIFACLLAHTLSRGGVVALVCGAISLACFAPRPWRSKHVVAVLVAVVVGVGSLFYFKTDERFAHGIVQEDKSITNRLLIWKTVPAMINASPEGWGFGNAARAYEQWFQPLDRHEHYLNLVSTHLTWLVEMSWVQRIGYIAFWIGILLLTCPTGRFPWFAVPFSVWITFFAAGIFTHVAQFWQLWLVPGLFSIAVLASRIMKINWPSRRAVVVATSLIAISCFGLVVPQLFPIGRSSIRGTWERVTIGSKNPPVWILVDTTIVGQNFGRTLRTYLAENGNSQVGVSLSVEVLPSLDTTRLIVLGGSLSGHLQGFRNAINVTLINPKLSPRDMRDPMVFRKDLRVIFGEFSQSPTKVEWQEAGFNEVIEGKGDYLSDWSDIFMRK
;
A
#
# COMPACT_ATOMS: atom_id res chain seq x y z
N MET A 1 -4.46 -4.25 25.92
CA MET A 1 -5.66 -3.39 25.80
C MET A 1 -5.31 -2.28 24.83
N VAL A 2 -6.08 -2.10 23.77
CA VAL A 2 -5.88 -1.00 22.80
C VAL A 2 -6.38 0.27 23.46
N GLU A 3 -5.57 1.33 23.49
CA GLU A 3 -5.99 2.62 24.06
C GLU A 3 -7.19 3.17 23.27
N PRO A 4 -8.24 3.68 23.95
CA PRO A 4 -9.40 4.25 23.27
C PRO A 4 -9.00 5.44 22.39
N LEU A 5 -9.37 5.38 21.11
CA LEU A 5 -9.11 6.43 20.13
C LEU A 5 -10.15 7.55 20.27
N TYR A 6 -9.73 8.73 20.72
CA TYR A 6 -10.58 9.92 20.80
C TYR A 6 -10.35 10.87 19.61
N PHE A 7 -11.39 11.57 19.18
CA PHE A 7 -11.32 12.67 18.23
C PHE A 7 -12.15 13.84 18.76
N HIS A 8 -11.49 14.96 19.05
CA HIS A 8 -12.10 16.11 19.75
C HIS A 8 -12.89 15.72 21.02
N GLY A 9 -12.34 14.79 21.82
CA GLY A 9 -12.99 14.32 23.05
C GLY A 9 -14.12 13.29 22.84
N VAL A 10 -14.47 12.96 21.59
CA VAL A 10 -15.46 11.92 21.29
C VAL A 10 -14.76 10.60 21.02
N TRP A 11 -15.19 9.54 21.73
CA TRP A 11 -14.69 8.20 21.52
C TRP A 11 -15.08 7.69 20.12
N ARG A 12 -14.09 7.25 19.34
CA ARG A 12 -14.32 6.64 18.03
C ARG A 12 -14.45 5.14 18.19
N MET A 13 -15.65 4.65 17.89
CA MET A 13 -15.93 3.23 17.98
C MET A 13 -15.12 2.44 16.96
N ASP A 14 -14.41 1.42 17.43
CA ASP A 14 -13.52 0.59 16.61
C ASP A 14 -13.82 -0.92 16.70
N PHE A 15 -14.82 -1.37 17.47
CA PHE A 15 -15.20 -2.79 17.65
C PHE A 15 -14.00 -3.76 17.69
N TRP A 16 -12.94 -3.40 18.43
CA TRP A 16 -11.74 -4.22 18.63
C TRP A 16 -10.85 -4.39 17.39
N PHE A 17 -11.16 -3.74 16.26
CA PHE A 17 -10.28 -3.72 15.09
C PHE A 17 -9.06 -2.81 15.28
N GLY A 18 -9.01 -2.01 16.35
CA GLY A 18 -7.95 -1.02 16.60
C GLY A 18 -7.94 0.14 15.61
N ASN A 19 -8.96 0.22 14.73
CA ASN A 19 -9.07 1.25 13.70
C ASN A 19 -10.54 1.51 13.34
N PRO A 20 -11.09 2.68 13.69
CA PRO A 20 -12.48 3.03 13.41
C PRO A 20 -12.86 2.99 11.93
N ASN A 21 -11.90 3.18 11.01
CA ASN A 21 -12.19 3.15 9.58
C ASN A 21 -12.47 1.72 9.08
N ILE A 22 -11.86 0.71 9.71
CA ILE A 22 -12.10 -0.71 9.42
C ILE A 22 -13.49 -1.10 9.91
N THR A 23 -13.82 -0.70 11.12
CA THR A 23 -15.16 -0.88 11.72
C THR A 23 -16.24 -0.25 10.88
N ALA A 24 -16.00 0.97 10.38
CA ALA A 24 -16.94 1.66 9.51
C ALA A 24 -17.20 0.89 8.21
N ALA A 25 -16.14 0.33 7.60
CA ALA A 25 -16.28 -0.48 6.39
C ALA A 25 -17.07 -1.77 6.66
N PHE A 26 -16.83 -2.42 7.79
CA PHE A 26 -17.58 -3.60 8.22
C PHE A 26 -19.07 -3.28 8.46
N LEU A 27 -19.36 -2.18 9.15
CA LEU A 27 -20.73 -1.72 9.38
C LEU A 27 -21.43 -1.34 8.08
N ALA A 28 -20.72 -0.70 7.13
CA ALA A 28 -21.27 -0.37 5.82
C ALA A 28 -21.67 -1.63 5.03
N THR A 29 -20.80 -2.65 4.99
CA THR A 29 -21.10 -3.90 4.29
C THR A 29 -22.24 -4.66 4.95
N LEU A 30 -22.32 -4.67 6.29
CA LEU A 30 -23.46 -5.23 7.02
C LEU A 30 -24.77 -4.48 6.76
N ALA A 31 -24.73 -3.14 6.78
CA ALA A 31 -25.90 -2.29 6.52
C ALA A 31 -26.52 -2.55 5.14
N ILE A 32 -25.70 -2.90 4.14
CA ILE A 32 -26.18 -3.33 2.83
C ILE A 32 -26.58 -4.81 2.84
N GLY A 33 -25.79 -5.69 3.47
CA GLY A 33 -26.04 -7.13 3.50
C GLY A 33 -27.39 -7.51 4.11
N VAL A 34 -27.84 -6.81 5.17
CA VAL A 34 -29.13 -7.10 5.83
C VAL A 34 -30.34 -6.90 4.93
N TRP A 35 -30.20 -6.20 3.80
CA TRP A 35 -31.28 -6.08 2.81
C TRP A 35 -31.65 -7.39 2.12
N ILE A 36 -30.86 -8.46 2.29
CA ILE A 36 -31.27 -9.81 1.87
C ILE A 36 -32.58 -10.23 2.54
N PHE A 37 -32.83 -9.77 3.78
CA PHE A 37 -34.05 -10.13 4.51
C PHE A 37 -35.32 -9.59 3.83
N ALA A 38 -35.24 -8.50 3.07
CA ALA A 38 -36.36 -7.93 2.33
C ALA A 38 -36.97 -8.88 1.29
N TYR A 39 -36.22 -9.92 0.89
CA TYR A 39 -36.70 -10.94 -0.06
C TYR A 39 -37.51 -12.07 0.63
N PHE A 40 -37.57 -12.11 1.96
CA PHE A 40 -38.40 -13.08 2.72
C PHE A 40 -39.76 -12.50 3.13
N GLY A 41 -40.25 -11.49 2.40
CA GLY A 41 -41.59 -10.92 2.58
C GLY A 41 -41.63 -9.63 3.40
N ARG A 42 -42.84 -9.25 3.84
CA ARG A 42 -43.09 -7.93 4.45
C ARG A 42 -42.31 -7.70 5.74
N VAL A 43 -42.28 -8.71 6.62
CA VAL A 43 -41.55 -8.61 7.90
C VAL A 43 -40.06 -8.44 7.64
N GLY A 44 -39.52 -9.22 6.70
CA GLY A 44 -38.12 -9.13 6.30
C GLY A 44 -37.69 -7.75 5.81
N PHE A 45 -38.56 -7.05 5.06
CA PHE A 45 -38.28 -5.66 4.65
C PHE A 45 -38.10 -4.72 5.85
N TRP A 46 -38.98 -4.78 6.85
CA TRP A 46 -38.89 -3.92 8.02
C TRP A 46 -37.67 -4.27 8.89
N VAL A 47 -37.35 -5.56 9.03
CA VAL A 47 -36.13 -6.02 9.70
C VAL A 47 -34.89 -5.47 9.01
N SER A 48 -34.81 -5.54 7.67
CA SER A 48 -33.72 -4.94 6.90
C SER A 48 -33.62 -3.44 7.14
N ALA A 49 -34.73 -2.71 7.03
CA ALA A 49 -34.74 -1.25 7.16
C ALA A 49 -34.27 -0.78 8.55
N ILE A 50 -34.82 -1.37 9.62
CA ILE A 50 -34.45 -1.03 11.00
C ILE A 50 -32.98 -1.38 11.26
N THR A 51 -32.56 -2.60 10.91
CA THR A 51 -31.19 -3.06 11.18
C THR A 51 -30.15 -2.28 10.37
N SER A 52 -30.45 -1.97 9.11
CA SER A 52 -29.60 -1.13 8.26
C SER A 52 -29.46 0.28 8.84
N THR A 53 -30.55 0.84 9.38
CA THR A 53 -30.53 2.15 10.07
C THR A 53 -29.67 2.11 11.33
N ILE A 54 -29.79 1.06 12.16
CA ILE A 54 -28.95 0.89 13.35
C ILE A 54 -27.48 0.83 12.95
N PHE A 55 -27.13 0.03 11.94
CA PHE A 55 -25.74 -0.02 11.44
C PHE A 55 -25.26 1.30 10.86
N ALA A 56 -26.12 2.08 10.20
CA ALA A 56 -25.78 3.42 9.72
C ALA A 56 -25.50 4.40 10.88
N CYS A 57 -26.31 4.38 11.94
CA CYS A 57 -26.08 5.18 13.15
C CYS A 57 -24.79 4.76 13.87
N LEU A 58 -24.53 3.46 13.98
CA LEU A 58 -23.27 2.93 14.52
C LEU A 58 -22.08 3.34 13.66
N LEU A 59 -22.24 3.34 12.33
CA LEU A 59 -21.23 3.81 11.41
C LEU A 59 -20.94 5.30 11.62
N ALA A 60 -21.95 6.14 11.86
CA ALA A 60 -21.75 7.55 12.19
C ALA A 60 -20.84 7.73 13.42
N HIS A 61 -20.98 6.88 14.44
CA HIS A 61 -20.14 6.89 15.65
C HIS A 61 -18.65 6.55 15.39
N THR A 62 -18.30 5.98 14.23
CA THR A 62 -16.89 5.77 13.83
C THR A 62 -16.22 7.05 13.31
N LEU A 63 -17.01 8.07 12.97
CA LEU A 63 -16.61 9.32 12.31
C LEU A 63 -15.82 9.08 11.01
N SER A 64 -16.05 7.97 10.31
CA SER A 64 -15.32 7.60 9.09
C SER A 64 -16.03 8.07 7.82
N ARG A 65 -15.48 9.10 7.16
CA ARG A 65 -16.00 9.62 5.88
C ARG A 65 -15.99 8.56 4.77
N GLY A 66 -14.91 7.76 4.69
CA GLY A 66 -14.80 6.69 3.70
C GLY A 66 -15.85 5.59 3.89
N GLY A 67 -16.22 5.27 5.13
CA GLY A 67 -17.30 4.33 5.43
C GLY A 67 -18.67 4.85 4.98
N VAL A 68 -18.95 6.14 5.21
CA VAL A 68 -20.20 6.78 4.74
C VAL A 68 -20.28 6.75 3.22
N VAL A 69 -19.20 7.13 2.52
CA VAL A 69 -19.16 7.09 1.05
C VAL A 69 -19.37 5.67 0.54
N ALA A 70 -18.74 4.67 1.16
CA ALA A 70 -18.92 3.26 0.80
C ALA A 70 -20.38 2.81 0.96
N LEU A 71 -21.03 3.16 2.08
CA LEU A 71 -22.45 2.87 2.31
C LEU A 71 -23.34 3.52 1.24
N VAL A 72 -23.08 4.77 0.86
CA VAL A 72 -23.81 5.48 -0.18
C VAL A 72 -23.65 4.79 -1.54
N CYS A 73 -22.42 4.42 -1.92
CA CYS A 73 -22.17 3.66 -3.15
C CYS A 73 -22.95 2.33 -3.19
N GLY A 74 -22.95 1.60 -2.07
CA GLY A 74 -23.73 0.38 -1.91
C GLY A 74 -25.24 0.60 -2.01
N ALA A 75 -25.75 1.63 -1.34
CA ALA A 75 -27.18 1.96 -1.32
C ALA A 75 -27.68 2.40 -2.70
N ILE A 76 -26.91 3.22 -3.43
CA ILE A 76 -27.22 3.62 -4.81
C ILE A 76 -27.26 2.37 -5.71
N SER A 77 -26.24 1.52 -5.63
CA SER A 77 -26.21 0.26 -6.37
C SER A 77 -27.45 -0.60 -6.08
N LEU A 78 -27.80 -0.77 -4.81
CA LEU A 78 -28.95 -1.57 -4.40
C LEU A 78 -30.26 -0.97 -4.94
N ALA A 79 -30.44 0.35 -4.83
CA ALA A 79 -31.61 1.05 -5.34
C ALA A 79 -31.74 0.94 -6.87
N CYS A 80 -30.63 1.00 -7.61
CA CYS A 80 -30.63 0.84 -9.07
C CYS A 80 -31.16 -0.53 -9.53
N PHE A 81 -30.89 -1.59 -8.75
CA PHE A 81 -31.27 -2.97 -9.09
C PHE A 81 -32.45 -3.52 -8.28
N ALA A 82 -33.01 -2.75 -7.36
CA ALA A 82 -34.15 -3.16 -6.56
C ALA A 82 -35.39 -3.41 -7.45
N PRO A 83 -36.20 -4.45 -7.18
CA PRO A 83 -37.44 -4.71 -7.92
C PRO A 83 -38.37 -3.51 -7.94
N ARG A 84 -38.90 -3.18 -9.11
CA ARG A 84 -39.88 -2.11 -9.31
C ARG A 84 -41.26 -2.71 -9.66
N PRO A 85 -42.37 -2.01 -9.36
CA PRO A 85 -42.48 -0.69 -8.73
C PRO A 85 -42.29 -0.71 -7.21
N TRP A 86 -41.85 0.42 -6.64
CA TRP A 86 -41.71 0.57 -5.18
C TRP A 86 -43.04 0.96 -4.54
N ARG A 87 -43.43 0.26 -3.47
CA ARG A 87 -44.61 0.62 -2.68
C ARG A 87 -44.32 1.91 -1.90
N SER A 88 -45.22 2.88 -1.90
CA SER A 88 -45.01 4.18 -1.24
C SER A 88 -44.61 4.05 0.24
N LYS A 89 -45.19 3.09 0.97
CA LYS A 89 -44.84 2.81 2.37
C LYS A 89 -43.37 2.40 2.55
N HIS A 90 -42.82 1.65 1.60
CA HIS A 90 -41.41 1.25 1.62
C HIS A 90 -40.51 2.44 1.29
N VAL A 91 -40.91 3.28 0.33
CA VAL A 91 -40.18 4.52 0.00
C VAL A 91 -40.12 5.44 1.21
N VAL A 92 -41.24 5.67 1.89
CA VAL A 92 -41.28 6.48 3.13
C VAL A 92 -40.38 5.89 4.20
N ALA A 93 -40.40 4.56 4.41
CA ALA A 93 -39.52 3.92 5.39
C ALA A 93 -38.02 4.13 5.09
N VAL A 94 -37.63 4.02 3.82
CA VAL A 94 -36.24 4.28 3.39
C VAL A 94 -35.89 5.76 3.58
N LEU A 95 -36.79 6.69 3.25
CA LEU A 95 -36.57 8.11 3.47
C LEU A 95 -36.40 8.45 4.96
N VAL A 96 -37.22 7.86 5.84
CA VAL A 96 -37.08 8.01 7.29
C VAL A 96 -35.74 7.45 7.76
N ALA A 97 -35.33 6.27 7.29
CA ALA A 97 -34.02 5.69 7.60
C ALA A 97 -32.86 6.61 7.18
N VAL A 98 -32.94 7.22 6.00
CA VAL A 98 -31.96 8.20 5.52
C VAL A 98 -31.94 9.43 6.41
N VAL A 99 -33.10 10.00 6.76
CA VAL A 99 -33.19 11.16 7.65
C VAL A 99 -32.60 10.86 9.03
N VAL A 100 -32.89 9.69 9.61
CA VAL A 100 -32.31 9.25 10.88
C VAL A 100 -30.79 9.08 10.76
N GLY A 101 -30.30 8.43 9.70
CA GLY A 101 -28.87 8.27 9.44
C GLY A 101 -28.15 9.61 9.30
N VAL A 102 -28.70 10.53 8.50
CA VAL A 102 -28.18 11.90 8.34
C VAL A 102 -28.22 12.67 9.66
N GLY A 103 -29.33 12.60 10.39
CA GLY A 103 -29.47 13.21 11.72
C GLY A 103 -28.43 12.70 12.70
N SER A 104 -28.10 11.40 12.67
CA SER A 104 -27.04 10.83 13.49
C SER A 104 -25.65 11.40 13.15
N LEU A 105 -25.36 11.64 11.87
CA LEU A 105 -24.10 12.25 11.44
C LEU A 105 -23.93 13.66 12.00
N PHE A 106 -25.00 14.47 12.00
CA PHE A 106 -25.03 15.80 12.63
C PHE A 106 -24.92 15.71 14.16
N TYR A 107 -25.64 14.78 14.80
CA TYR A 107 -25.61 14.62 16.26
C TYR A 107 -24.20 14.30 16.78
N PHE A 108 -23.46 13.43 16.09
CA PHE A 108 -22.08 13.10 16.44
C PHE A 108 -21.06 14.15 15.97
N LYS A 109 -21.50 15.33 15.51
CA LYS A 109 -20.65 16.42 14.98
C LYS A 109 -19.70 15.95 13.86
N THR A 110 -20.14 14.95 13.08
CA THR A 110 -19.35 14.49 11.95
C THR A 110 -19.29 15.58 10.88
N ASP A 111 -20.34 16.41 10.80
CA ASP A 111 -20.46 17.57 9.93
C ASP A 111 -19.39 18.64 10.20
N GLU A 112 -19.02 18.91 11.46
CA GLU A 112 -17.89 19.81 11.77
C GLU A 112 -16.60 19.28 11.12
N ARG A 113 -16.37 17.96 11.14
CA ARG A 113 -15.24 17.32 10.44
C ARG A 113 -15.38 17.36 8.91
N PHE A 114 -16.60 17.30 8.38
CA PHE A 114 -16.85 17.44 6.93
C PHE A 114 -16.64 18.89 6.46
N ALA A 115 -17.11 19.87 7.22
CA ALA A 115 -17.04 21.30 6.91
C ALA A 115 -15.62 21.85 7.10
N HIS A 116 -14.94 21.50 8.21
CA HIS A 116 -13.55 21.93 8.42
C HIS A 116 -12.59 21.31 7.40
N GLY A 117 -12.85 20.11 6.88
CA GLY A 117 -12.02 19.51 5.84
C GLY A 117 -12.12 20.20 4.46
N ILE A 118 -13.14 21.05 4.25
CA ILE A 118 -13.29 21.85 3.04
C ILE A 118 -12.63 23.23 3.22
N VAL A 119 -12.64 23.78 4.43
CA VAL A 119 -12.18 25.16 4.72
C VAL A 119 -10.71 25.21 5.19
N GLN A 120 -10.23 24.19 5.89
CA GLN A 120 -8.82 24.02 6.26
C GLN A 120 -8.28 22.78 5.54
N GLU A 121 -7.15 22.88 4.85
CA GLU A 121 -6.52 21.73 4.18
C GLU A 121 -6.35 20.58 5.17
N ASP A 122 -7.24 19.60 5.10
CA ASP A 122 -7.18 18.41 5.93
C ASP A 122 -5.93 17.62 5.52
N LYS A 123 -4.91 17.65 6.38
CA LYS A 123 -3.64 16.92 6.18
C LYS A 123 -3.88 15.47 5.77
N SER A 124 -4.96 14.82 6.23
CA SER A 124 -5.30 13.45 5.84
C SER A 124 -5.72 13.32 4.37
N ILE A 125 -6.48 14.26 3.83
CA ILE A 125 -6.92 14.25 2.42
C ILE A 125 -5.73 14.60 1.52
N THR A 126 -5.00 15.66 1.86
CA THR A 126 -3.81 16.09 1.10
C THR A 126 -2.78 14.97 1.02
N ASN A 127 -2.50 14.27 2.12
CA ASN A 127 -1.55 13.16 2.14
C ASN A 127 -2.06 11.96 1.30
N ARG A 128 -3.37 11.65 1.33
CA ARG A 128 -3.94 10.59 0.47
C ARG A 128 -3.81 10.94 -1.01
N LEU A 129 -4.20 12.15 -1.41
CA LEU A 129 -4.12 12.59 -2.79
C LEU A 129 -2.68 12.62 -3.30
N LEU A 130 -1.72 13.00 -2.44
CA LEU A 130 -0.31 12.92 -2.74
C LEU A 130 0.13 11.47 -3.01
N ILE A 131 -0.20 10.55 -2.10
CA ILE A 131 0.08 9.11 -2.29
C ILE A 131 -0.55 8.61 -3.59
N TRP A 132 -1.82 8.91 -3.84
CA TRP A 132 -2.54 8.46 -5.04
C TRP A 132 -1.90 8.96 -6.33
N LYS A 133 -1.40 10.21 -6.34
CA LYS A 133 -0.65 10.76 -7.47
C LYS A 133 0.69 10.05 -7.70
N THR A 134 1.34 9.55 -6.66
CA THR A 134 2.63 8.85 -6.77
C THR A 134 2.52 7.38 -7.17
N VAL A 135 1.39 6.70 -6.88
CA VAL A 135 1.21 5.26 -7.12
C VAL A 135 1.50 4.83 -8.57
N PRO A 136 1.07 5.56 -9.63
CA PRO A 136 1.44 5.20 -11.00
C PRO A 136 2.95 5.17 -11.23
N ALA A 137 3.71 6.10 -10.64
CA ALA A 137 5.17 6.13 -10.72
C ALA A 137 5.80 4.94 -9.95
N MET A 138 5.21 4.55 -8.82
CA MET A 138 5.65 3.38 -8.05
C MET A 138 5.43 2.06 -8.82
N ILE A 139 4.25 1.90 -9.43
CA ILE A 139 3.92 0.74 -10.27
C ILE A 139 4.88 0.64 -11.47
N ASN A 140 5.22 1.78 -12.08
CA ASN A 140 6.17 1.86 -13.18
C ASN A 140 7.60 1.51 -12.74
N ALA A 141 8.00 2.01 -11.58
CA ALA A 141 9.33 1.77 -11.02
C ALA A 141 9.58 0.28 -10.73
N SER A 142 8.54 -0.47 -10.37
CA SER A 142 8.63 -1.91 -10.14
C SER A 142 7.60 -2.72 -10.94
N PRO A 143 7.93 -3.17 -12.16
CA PRO A 143 7.07 -4.08 -12.94
C PRO A 143 6.76 -5.38 -12.19
N GLU A 144 7.72 -5.91 -11.43
CA GLU A 144 7.59 -7.12 -10.60
C GLU A 144 6.88 -6.86 -9.26
N GLY A 145 6.59 -5.60 -8.94
CA GLY A 145 6.00 -5.19 -7.67
C GLY A 145 7.04 -4.91 -6.59
N TRP A 146 6.66 -4.10 -5.60
CA TRP A 146 7.54 -3.78 -4.49
C TRP A 146 7.61 -4.88 -3.42
N GLY A 147 6.85 -5.96 -3.59
CA GLY A 147 6.75 -7.06 -2.63
C GLY A 147 5.74 -6.77 -1.51
N PHE A 148 5.08 -7.81 -1.02
CA PHE A 148 4.03 -7.70 -0.03
C PHE A 148 4.52 -7.10 1.30
N GLY A 149 3.79 -6.12 1.82
CA GLY A 149 4.13 -5.38 3.04
C GLY A 149 5.14 -4.25 2.86
N ASN A 150 5.66 -4.02 1.65
CA ASN A 150 6.72 -3.02 1.42
C ASN A 150 6.24 -1.74 0.72
N ALA A 151 4.97 -1.64 0.31
CA ALA A 151 4.51 -0.47 -0.46
C ALA A 151 4.70 0.87 0.28
N ALA A 152 4.36 0.94 1.58
CA ALA A 152 4.54 2.16 2.35
C ALA A 152 6.01 2.54 2.53
N ARG A 153 6.87 1.56 2.84
CA ARG A 153 8.31 1.78 2.94
C ARG A 153 8.90 2.22 1.62
N ALA A 154 8.53 1.58 0.51
CA ALA A 154 8.95 2.00 -0.82
C ALA A 154 8.54 3.45 -1.11
N TYR A 155 7.31 3.83 -0.73
CA TYR A 155 6.86 5.22 -0.84
C TYR A 155 7.75 6.16 -0.01
N GLU A 156 7.94 5.90 1.28
CA GLU A 156 8.75 6.74 2.18
C GLU A 156 10.20 6.91 1.72
N GLN A 157 10.84 5.82 1.29
CA GLN A 157 12.23 5.86 0.83
C GLN A 157 12.37 6.61 -0.50
N TRP A 158 11.48 6.32 -1.46
CA TRP A 158 11.75 6.60 -2.87
C TRP A 158 10.80 7.61 -3.51
N PHE A 159 9.59 7.81 -3.00
CA PHE A 159 8.56 8.61 -3.68
C PHE A 159 7.98 9.74 -2.83
N GLN A 160 8.09 9.66 -1.50
CA GLN A 160 7.66 10.74 -0.62
C GLN A 160 8.46 12.01 -0.95
N PRO A 161 7.81 13.18 -1.03
CA PRO A 161 8.49 14.46 -1.17
C PRO A 161 9.49 14.71 -0.04
N LEU A 162 10.62 15.34 -0.35
CA LEU A 162 11.71 15.55 0.60
C LEU A 162 11.37 16.55 1.73
N ASP A 163 10.31 17.34 1.58
CA ASP A 163 9.77 18.26 2.60
C ASP A 163 8.84 17.56 3.63
N ARG A 164 8.48 16.29 3.40
CA ARG A 164 7.43 15.57 4.13
C ARG A 164 7.97 14.41 4.96
N HIS A 165 7.66 14.32 6.25
CA HIS A 165 8.31 13.38 7.18
C HIS A 165 7.33 12.40 7.85
N GLU A 166 6.14 12.25 7.28
CA GLU A 166 5.13 11.36 7.83
C GLU A 166 5.48 9.89 7.56
N HIS A 167 5.25 9.04 8.56
CA HIS A 167 5.37 7.59 8.46
C HIS A 167 4.00 6.93 8.20
N TYR A 168 4.00 5.88 7.39
CA TYR A 168 2.83 5.19 6.89
C TYR A 168 3.00 3.68 7.08
N LEU A 169 1.94 3.03 7.56
CA LEU A 169 1.90 1.56 7.62
C LEU A 169 1.48 0.95 6.27
N ASN A 170 0.71 1.69 5.48
CA ASN A 170 0.20 1.30 4.16
C ASN A 170 -0.14 2.55 3.34
N LEU A 171 -0.46 2.39 2.04
CA LEU A 171 -0.81 3.51 1.15
C LEU A 171 -2.23 4.05 1.37
N VAL A 172 -2.81 3.85 2.55
CA VAL A 172 -4.14 4.34 2.96
C VAL A 172 -5.31 3.81 2.10
N SER A 173 -5.03 2.88 1.19
CA SER A 173 -5.97 2.21 0.30
C SER A 173 -5.54 0.77 0.09
N THR A 174 -6.45 -0.19 0.23
CA THR A 174 -6.17 -1.58 -0.14
C THR A 174 -5.77 -1.68 -1.60
N HIS A 175 -6.53 -1.06 -2.50
CA HIS A 175 -6.32 -1.21 -3.94
C HIS A 175 -4.94 -0.71 -4.35
N LEU A 176 -4.56 0.49 -3.91
CA LEU A 176 -3.27 1.08 -4.27
C LEU A 176 -2.11 0.32 -3.62
N THR A 177 -2.26 -0.10 -2.36
CA THR A 177 -1.24 -0.90 -1.67
C THR A 177 -0.96 -2.17 -2.47
N TRP A 178 -1.98 -2.97 -2.78
CA TRP A 178 -1.78 -4.22 -3.49
C TRP A 178 -1.31 -4.03 -4.92
N LEU A 179 -1.81 -3.03 -5.65
CA LEU A 179 -1.32 -2.74 -7.01
C LEU A 179 0.17 -2.37 -7.04
N VAL A 180 0.68 -1.70 -6.02
CA VAL A 180 2.11 -1.37 -5.87
C VAL A 180 2.94 -2.60 -5.51
N GLU A 181 2.43 -3.47 -4.62
CA GLU A 181 3.16 -4.65 -4.14
C GLU A 181 3.22 -5.79 -5.16
N MET A 182 2.19 -5.92 -5.99
CA MET A 182 1.99 -7.02 -6.93
C MET A 182 2.77 -6.86 -8.24
N SER A 183 3.18 -7.99 -8.83
CA SER A 183 3.70 -8.04 -10.21
C SER A 183 2.59 -7.79 -11.24
N TRP A 184 2.96 -7.55 -12.51
CA TRP A 184 1.96 -7.34 -13.57
C TRP A 184 0.95 -8.47 -13.73
N VAL A 185 1.39 -9.74 -13.63
CA VAL A 185 0.50 -10.90 -13.71
C VAL A 185 -0.52 -10.87 -12.56
N GLN A 186 -0.05 -10.56 -11.35
CA GLN A 186 -0.89 -10.43 -10.16
C GLN A 186 -1.85 -9.23 -10.26
N ARG A 187 -1.41 -8.09 -10.80
CA ARG A 187 -2.26 -6.90 -11.04
C ARG A 187 -3.41 -7.21 -12.00
N ILE A 188 -3.12 -7.94 -13.10
CA ILE A 188 -4.15 -8.40 -14.04
C ILE A 188 -5.12 -9.33 -13.32
N GLY A 189 -4.60 -10.30 -12.56
CA GLY A 189 -5.42 -11.22 -11.76
C GLY A 189 -6.30 -10.48 -10.74
N TYR A 190 -5.78 -9.42 -10.12
CA TYR A 190 -6.50 -8.60 -9.16
C TYR A 190 -7.66 -7.81 -9.81
N ILE A 191 -7.40 -7.17 -10.94
CA ILE A 191 -8.44 -6.47 -11.72
C ILE A 191 -9.49 -7.47 -12.21
N ALA A 192 -9.05 -8.62 -12.74
CA ALA A 192 -9.93 -9.67 -13.20
C ALA A 192 -10.78 -10.26 -12.06
N PHE A 193 -10.23 -10.38 -10.85
CA PHE A 193 -10.97 -10.79 -9.66
C PHE A 193 -12.11 -9.83 -9.35
N TRP A 194 -11.85 -8.52 -9.29
CA TRP A 194 -12.89 -7.52 -8.98
C TRP A 194 -13.97 -7.44 -10.06
N ILE A 195 -13.57 -7.41 -11.34
CA ILE A 195 -14.55 -7.38 -12.44
C ILE A 195 -15.32 -8.71 -12.49
N GLY A 196 -14.64 -9.84 -12.26
CA GLY A 196 -15.22 -11.17 -12.22
C GLY A 196 -16.24 -11.34 -11.09
N ILE A 197 -15.94 -10.85 -9.89
CA ILE A 197 -16.86 -10.96 -8.74
C ILE A 197 -18.08 -10.07 -8.91
N LEU A 198 -17.91 -8.87 -9.48
CA LEU A 198 -19.02 -7.98 -9.83
C LEU A 198 -19.87 -8.58 -10.95
N LEU A 199 -19.26 -9.20 -11.96
CA LEU A 199 -19.98 -9.92 -13.02
C LEU A 199 -20.74 -11.13 -12.46
N LEU A 200 -20.11 -11.91 -11.57
CA LEU A 200 -20.72 -13.05 -10.90
C LEU A 200 -21.92 -12.63 -10.07
N THR A 201 -21.82 -11.52 -9.34
CA THR A 201 -22.90 -11.03 -8.47
C THR A 201 -23.90 -10.13 -9.19
N CYS A 202 -23.64 -9.75 -10.45
CA CYS A 202 -24.50 -8.85 -11.21
C CYS A 202 -25.96 -9.34 -11.28
N PRO A 203 -26.94 -8.50 -10.91
CA PRO A 203 -28.35 -8.89 -10.87
C PRO A 203 -28.90 -9.24 -12.26
N THR A 204 -29.73 -10.26 -12.32
CA THR A 204 -30.49 -10.59 -13.53
C THR A 204 -31.99 -10.53 -13.23
N GLY A 205 -32.81 -10.30 -14.26
CA GLY A 205 -34.27 -10.23 -14.07
C GLY A 205 -34.89 -11.48 -13.45
N ARG A 206 -34.21 -12.64 -13.54
CA ARG A 206 -34.63 -13.90 -12.91
C ARG A 206 -34.28 -13.99 -11.42
N PHE A 207 -33.23 -13.31 -10.98
CA PHE A 207 -32.71 -13.38 -9.61
C PHE A 207 -32.50 -11.96 -9.05
N PRO A 208 -33.60 -11.25 -8.71
CA PRO A 208 -33.50 -9.89 -8.23
C PRO A 208 -32.76 -9.77 -6.90
N TRP A 209 -32.66 -10.85 -6.11
CA TRP A 209 -31.95 -10.85 -4.83
C TRP A 209 -30.43 -10.71 -4.97
N PHE A 210 -29.87 -10.98 -6.16
CA PHE A 210 -28.45 -10.73 -6.46
C PHE A 210 -28.06 -9.25 -6.30
N ALA A 211 -29.03 -8.32 -6.30
CA ALA A 211 -28.80 -6.90 -6.04
C ALA A 211 -28.09 -6.65 -4.70
N VAL A 212 -28.36 -7.47 -3.68
CA VAL A 212 -27.72 -7.36 -2.36
C VAL A 212 -26.25 -7.79 -2.40
N PRO A 213 -25.88 -9.03 -2.78
CA PRO A 213 -24.49 -9.44 -3.02
C PRO A 213 -23.68 -8.45 -3.83
N PHE A 214 -24.22 -7.99 -4.97
CA PHE A 214 -23.55 -7.04 -5.85
C PHE A 214 -23.23 -5.74 -5.10
N SER A 215 -24.22 -5.20 -4.39
CA SER A 215 -24.08 -3.95 -3.63
C SER A 215 -23.16 -4.10 -2.43
N VAL A 216 -23.11 -5.27 -1.79
CA VAL A 216 -22.11 -5.58 -0.75
C VAL A 216 -20.70 -5.51 -1.31
N TRP A 217 -20.46 -6.09 -2.50
CA TRP A 217 -19.14 -6.01 -3.16
C TRP A 217 -18.78 -4.60 -3.59
N ILE A 218 -19.74 -3.81 -4.10
CA ILE A 218 -19.53 -2.38 -4.39
C ILE A 218 -19.17 -1.60 -3.12
N THR A 219 -19.85 -1.87 -2.01
CA THR A 219 -19.56 -1.25 -0.71
C THR A 219 -18.16 -1.61 -0.23
N PHE A 220 -17.80 -2.90 -0.30
CA PHE A 220 -16.50 -3.40 0.11
C PHE A 220 -15.37 -2.83 -0.76
N PHE A 221 -15.58 -2.77 -2.08
CA PHE A 221 -14.66 -2.11 -3.02
C PHE A 221 -14.50 -0.62 -2.69
N ALA A 222 -15.60 0.12 -2.57
CA ALA A 222 -15.55 1.54 -2.25
C ALA A 222 -14.84 1.82 -0.91
N ALA A 223 -15.04 0.97 0.10
CA ALA A 223 -14.30 1.07 1.36
C ALA A 223 -12.79 0.84 1.15
N GLY A 224 -12.39 -0.12 0.30
CA GLY A 224 -11.01 -0.41 -0.08
C GLY A 224 -10.27 0.75 -0.76
N ILE A 225 -11.00 1.70 -1.36
CA ILE A 225 -10.42 2.92 -1.93
C ILE A 225 -9.88 3.82 -0.81
N PHE A 226 -10.59 3.93 0.32
CA PHE A 226 -10.29 4.94 1.36
C PHE A 226 -9.58 4.38 2.59
N THR A 227 -9.45 3.06 2.70
CA THR A 227 -8.83 2.40 3.85
C THR A 227 -8.30 1.01 3.48
N HIS A 228 -7.41 0.48 4.32
CA HIS A 228 -6.78 -0.82 4.12
C HIS A 228 -7.64 -1.98 4.69
N VAL A 229 -8.89 -2.10 4.22
CA VAL A 229 -9.87 -3.06 4.75
C VAL A 229 -9.58 -4.52 4.40
N ALA A 230 -9.04 -4.78 3.21
CA ALA A 230 -8.98 -6.14 2.70
C ALA A 230 -7.81 -6.97 3.24
N GLN A 231 -6.94 -6.40 4.09
CA GLN A 231 -5.96 -7.18 4.88
C GLN A 231 -6.62 -7.95 6.03
N PHE A 232 -7.83 -7.54 6.45
CA PHE A 232 -8.51 -8.11 7.59
C PHE A 232 -9.48 -9.18 7.12
N TRP A 233 -9.16 -10.45 7.38
CA TRP A 233 -9.93 -11.60 6.91
C TRP A 233 -11.40 -11.55 7.38
N GLN A 234 -11.67 -10.94 8.54
CA GLN A 234 -13.02 -10.81 9.10
C GLN A 234 -13.95 -10.00 8.17
N LEU A 235 -13.43 -9.00 7.45
CA LEU A 235 -14.23 -8.18 6.55
C LEU A 235 -14.59 -8.92 5.26
N TRP A 236 -13.94 -10.04 4.96
CA TRP A 236 -14.25 -10.90 3.82
C TRP A 236 -15.41 -11.86 4.10
N LEU A 237 -15.82 -12.04 5.37
CA LEU A 237 -16.89 -12.97 5.72
C LEU A 237 -18.21 -12.63 5.01
N VAL A 238 -18.64 -11.37 5.09
CA VAL A 238 -19.93 -10.95 4.51
C VAL A 238 -19.88 -11.03 2.97
N PRO A 239 -18.93 -10.41 2.25
CA PRO A 239 -18.83 -10.54 0.79
C PRO A 239 -18.62 -11.99 0.33
N GLY A 240 -17.80 -12.75 1.06
CA GLY A 240 -17.49 -14.16 0.75
C GLY A 240 -18.70 -15.07 0.84
N LEU A 241 -19.49 -14.98 1.91
CA LEU A 241 -20.73 -15.75 2.08
C LEU A 241 -21.73 -15.44 0.97
N PHE A 242 -21.90 -14.15 0.62
CA PHE A 242 -22.77 -13.75 -0.49
C PHE A 242 -22.28 -14.29 -1.84
N SER A 243 -20.96 -14.28 -2.09
CA SER A 243 -20.39 -14.86 -3.32
C SER A 243 -20.62 -16.36 -3.41
N ILE A 244 -20.46 -17.10 -2.32
CA ILE A 244 -20.73 -18.55 -2.27
C ILE A 244 -22.21 -18.81 -2.57
N ALA A 245 -23.13 -18.06 -1.94
CA ALA A 245 -24.56 -18.19 -2.17
C ALA A 245 -24.95 -17.91 -3.63
N VAL A 246 -24.39 -16.85 -4.24
CA VAL A 246 -24.63 -16.52 -5.65
C VAL A 246 -24.06 -17.59 -6.57
N LEU A 247 -22.84 -18.06 -6.32
CA LEU A 247 -22.19 -19.10 -7.12
C LEU A 247 -23.01 -20.39 -7.09
N ALA A 248 -23.42 -20.85 -5.90
CA ALA A 248 -24.28 -22.01 -5.73
C ALA A 248 -25.61 -21.83 -6.50
N SER A 249 -26.26 -20.67 -6.37
CA SER A 249 -27.50 -20.37 -7.10
C SER A 249 -27.31 -20.39 -8.62
N ARG A 250 -26.19 -19.88 -9.15
CA ARG A 250 -25.91 -19.89 -10.59
C ARG A 250 -25.63 -21.29 -11.12
N ILE A 251 -24.90 -22.11 -10.37
CA ILE A 251 -24.63 -23.51 -10.71
C ILE A 251 -25.94 -24.30 -10.73
N MET A 252 -26.72 -24.24 -9.64
CA MET A 252 -27.96 -25.02 -9.50
C MET A 252 -29.05 -24.63 -10.51
N LYS A 253 -29.06 -23.39 -10.98
CA LYS A 253 -30.07 -22.87 -11.92
C LYS A 253 -29.53 -22.64 -13.33
N ILE A 254 -28.27 -23.00 -13.59
CA ILE A 254 -27.55 -22.83 -14.87
C ILE A 254 -27.75 -21.39 -15.41
N ASN A 255 -27.61 -20.40 -14.52
CA ASN A 255 -27.83 -18.99 -14.84
C ASN A 255 -26.51 -18.23 -14.84
N TRP A 256 -25.68 -18.50 -15.85
CA TRP A 256 -24.40 -17.82 -16.03
C TRP A 256 -24.57 -16.44 -16.68
N PRO A 257 -23.63 -15.50 -16.46
CA PRO A 257 -23.60 -14.24 -17.18
C PRO A 257 -23.64 -14.46 -18.70
N SER A 258 -24.33 -13.58 -19.43
CA SER A 258 -24.44 -13.70 -20.88
C SER A 258 -23.09 -13.49 -21.57
N ARG A 259 -22.92 -14.04 -22.79
CA ARG A 259 -21.69 -13.83 -23.58
C ARG A 259 -21.36 -12.35 -23.76
N ARG A 260 -22.37 -11.50 -23.96
CA ARG A 260 -22.20 -10.04 -24.04
C ARG A 260 -21.62 -9.46 -22.75
N ALA A 261 -22.13 -9.88 -21.59
CA ALA A 261 -21.64 -9.41 -20.31
C ALA A 261 -20.18 -9.86 -20.06
N VAL A 262 -19.81 -11.07 -20.48
CA VAL A 262 -18.42 -11.57 -20.44
C VAL A 262 -17.52 -10.71 -21.33
N VAL A 263 -17.92 -10.41 -22.57
CA VAL A 263 -17.13 -9.55 -23.48
C VAL A 263 -16.93 -8.14 -22.90
N VAL A 264 -17.98 -7.55 -22.31
CA VAL A 264 -17.87 -6.25 -21.63
C VAL A 264 -16.91 -6.33 -20.46
N ALA A 265 -16.99 -7.37 -19.63
CA ALA A 265 -16.08 -7.58 -18.51
C ALA A 265 -14.62 -7.72 -18.97
N THR A 266 -14.35 -8.54 -19.99
CA THR A 266 -13.01 -8.67 -20.59
C THR A 266 -12.49 -7.34 -21.13
N SER A 267 -13.35 -6.56 -21.78
CA SER A 267 -12.99 -5.22 -22.28
C SER A 267 -12.66 -4.26 -21.14
N LEU A 268 -13.42 -4.27 -20.05
CA LEU A 268 -13.14 -3.46 -18.85
C LEU A 268 -11.83 -3.87 -18.17
N ILE A 269 -11.50 -5.17 -18.14
CA ILE A 269 -10.19 -5.65 -17.65
C ILE A 269 -9.08 -5.05 -18.51
N ALA A 270 -9.19 -5.18 -19.84
CA ALA A 270 -8.20 -4.65 -20.77
C ALA A 270 -8.03 -3.13 -20.64
N ILE A 271 -9.12 -2.38 -20.57
CA ILE A 271 -9.11 -0.91 -20.37
C ILE A 271 -8.47 -0.54 -19.03
N SER A 272 -8.79 -1.26 -17.96
CA SER A 272 -8.23 -1.00 -16.62
C SER A 272 -6.72 -1.26 -16.60
N CYS A 273 -6.27 -2.37 -17.18
CA CYS A 273 -4.85 -2.68 -17.33
C CYS A 273 -4.13 -1.63 -18.19
N PHE A 274 -4.74 -1.22 -19.31
CA PHE A 274 -4.22 -0.15 -20.14
C PHE A 274 -4.12 1.17 -19.38
N GLY A 275 -5.13 1.51 -18.58
CA GLY A 275 -5.12 2.68 -17.70
C GLY A 275 -3.98 2.69 -16.67
N LEU A 276 -3.51 1.52 -16.22
CA LEU A 276 -2.32 1.42 -15.38
C LEU A 276 -1.00 1.61 -16.14
N VAL A 277 -0.98 1.27 -17.44
CA VAL A 277 0.20 1.43 -18.32
C VAL A 277 0.31 2.84 -18.89
N VAL A 278 -0.81 3.52 -19.17
CA VAL A 278 -0.84 4.85 -19.80
C VAL A 278 0.08 5.87 -19.08
N PRO A 279 0.04 6.01 -17.75
CA PRO A 279 0.95 6.92 -17.04
C PRO A 279 2.44 6.62 -17.26
N GLN A 280 2.80 5.38 -17.60
CA GLN A 280 4.18 4.96 -17.87
C GLN A 280 4.69 5.43 -19.23
N LEU A 281 3.78 5.65 -20.18
CA LEU A 281 4.10 6.10 -21.53
C LEU A 281 4.44 7.59 -21.56
N PHE A 282 3.95 8.37 -20.58
CA PHE A 282 4.18 9.81 -20.51
C PHE A 282 5.35 10.16 -19.57
N PRO A 283 6.16 11.19 -19.91
CA PRO A 283 7.30 11.62 -19.09
C PRO A 283 6.95 11.96 -17.64
N ILE A 284 5.71 12.44 -17.42
CA ILE A 284 5.17 12.80 -16.10
C ILE A 284 5.12 11.59 -15.15
N GLY A 285 5.08 10.35 -15.68
CA GLY A 285 5.14 9.11 -14.90
C GLY A 285 6.46 8.34 -14.99
N ARG A 286 7.48 8.88 -15.69
CA ARG A 286 8.82 8.25 -15.73
C ARG A 286 9.57 8.57 -14.45
N SER A 287 9.47 7.66 -13.49
CA SER A 287 10.36 7.63 -12.35
C SER A 287 11.80 7.40 -12.81
N SER A 288 12.74 8.22 -12.34
CA SER A 288 14.18 7.92 -12.42
C SER A 288 14.55 6.73 -11.54
N ILE A 289 13.67 6.36 -10.62
CA ILE A 289 13.82 5.26 -9.69
C ILE A 289 13.19 4.00 -10.29
N ARG A 290 13.93 2.89 -10.31
CA ARG A 290 13.47 1.57 -10.78
C ARG A 290 14.02 0.46 -9.90
N GLY A 291 13.24 -0.58 -9.64
CA GLY A 291 13.74 -1.71 -8.87
C GLY A 291 12.66 -2.48 -8.13
N THR A 292 13.09 -3.31 -7.20
CA THR A 292 12.27 -4.00 -6.20
C THR A 292 12.63 -3.47 -4.81
N TRP A 293 11.97 -3.95 -3.76
CA TRP A 293 12.34 -3.57 -2.39
C TRP A 293 13.81 -3.85 -2.06
N GLU A 294 14.33 -5.00 -2.52
CA GLU A 294 15.70 -5.43 -2.22
C GLU A 294 16.74 -4.74 -3.08
N ARG A 295 16.35 -4.23 -4.26
CA ARG A 295 17.28 -3.63 -5.22
C ARG A 295 16.66 -2.48 -5.97
N VAL A 296 17.20 -1.29 -5.79
CA VAL A 296 16.73 -0.04 -6.40
C VAL A 296 17.85 0.62 -7.20
N THR A 297 17.51 1.22 -8.32
CA THR A 297 18.40 2.02 -9.16
C THR A 297 17.78 3.40 -9.35
N ILE A 298 18.62 4.43 -9.32
CA ILE A 298 18.25 5.82 -9.54
C ILE A 298 19.02 6.32 -10.76
N GLY A 299 18.31 6.84 -11.77
CA GLY A 299 18.87 7.33 -13.02
C GLY A 299 19.01 6.22 -14.07
N SER A 300 20.19 5.59 -14.17
CA SER A 300 20.47 4.53 -15.15
C SER A 300 20.10 3.15 -14.61
N LYS A 301 19.74 2.25 -15.53
CA LYS A 301 19.51 0.83 -15.25
C LYS A 301 20.80 0.13 -14.76
N ASN A 302 21.95 0.58 -15.25
CA ASN A 302 23.27 0.08 -14.87
C ASN A 302 24.07 1.25 -14.27
N PRO A 303 23.87 1.56 -12.98
CA PRO A 303 24.56 2.67 -12.34
C PRO A 303 26.05 2.33 -12.14
N PRO A 304 26.96 3.32 -12.22
CA PRO A 304 28.40 3.15 -12.00
C PRO A 304 28.77 2.93 -10.53
N VAL A 305 27.83 3.15 -9.60
CA VAL A 305 28.01 2.94 -8.16
C VAL A 305 26.88 2.10 -7.61
N TRP A 306 27.21 1.04 -6.87
CA TRP A 306 26.27 0.26 -6.06
C TRP A 306 26.54 0.46 -4.58
N ILE A 307 25.47 0.53 -3.79
CA ILE A 307 25.50 0.67 -2.35
C ILE A 307 24.83 -0.55 -1.77
N LEU A 308 25.57 -1.35 -1.01
CA LEU A 308 25.00 -2.38 -0.16
C LEU A 308 24.68 -1.75 1.20
N VAL A 309 23.39 -1.69 1.53
CA VAL A 309 22.88 -0.97 2.71
C VAL A 309 22.69 -1.92 3.90
N ASP A 310 23.29 -1.55 5.03
CA ASP A 310 22.89 -2.05 6.35
C ASP A 310 22.16 -0.93 7.12
N THR A 311 20.86 -1.16 7.37
CA THR A 311 19.99 -0.20 8.06
C THR A 311 20.41 0.10 9.50
N THR A 312 21.26 -0.73 10.12
CA THR A 312 21.83 -0.45 11.45
C THR A 312 22.87 0.67 11.42
N ILE A 313 23.53 0.88 10.27
CA ILE A 313 24.56 1.90 10.09
C ILE A 313 23.99 3.19 9.52
N VAL A 314 23.15 3.10 8.48
CA VAL A 314 22.60 4.29 7.81
C VAL A 314 21.21 4.70 8.29
N GLY A 315 20.61 3.88 9.17
CA GLY A 315 19.29 4.12 9.71
C GLY A 315 18.17 3.70 8.75
N GLN A 316 16.94 3.92 9.20
CA GLN A 316 15.74 3.45 8.48
C GLN A 316 15.38 4.30 7.25
N ASN A 317 15.89 5.52 7.12
CA ASN A 317 15.51 6.48 6.08
C ASN A 317 16.58 6.66 4.97
N PHE A 318 17.42 5.64 4.74
CA PHE A 318 18.57 5.71 3.85
C PHE A 318 18.22 6.14 2.41
N GLY A 319 17.11 5.67 1.84
CA GLY A 319 16.70 6.03 0.47
C GLY A 319 16.39 7.51 0.34
N ARG A 320 15.79 8.10 1.38
CA ARG A 320 15.54 9.54 1.44
C ARG A 320 16.82 10.35 1.61
N THR A 321 17.70 9.94 2.52
CA THR A 321 19.01 10.60 2.69
C THR A 321 19.77 10.60 1.36
N LEU A 322 19.79 9.46 0.66
CA LEU A 322 20.42 9.34 -0.65
C LEU A 322 19.77 10.27 -1.69
N ARG A 323 18.43 10.31 -1.77
CA ARG A 323 17.73 11.20 -2.70
C ARG A 323 17.99 12.68 -2.41
N THR A 324 18.09 13.06 -1.15
CA THR A 324 18.42 14.44 -0.73
C THR A 324 19.81 14.81 -1.21
N TYR A 325 20.78 13.94 -0.91
CA TYR A 325 22.15 14.11 -1.37
C TYR A 325 22.27 14.20 -2.90
N LEU A 326 21.56 13.34 -3.65
CA LEU A 326 21.54 13.38 -5.12
C LEU A 326 20.88 14.65 -5.67
N ALA A 327 19.88 15.20 -4.99
CA ALA A 327 19.26 16.46 -5.40
C ALA A 327 20.22 17.65 -5.22
N GLU A 328 21.03 17.64 -4.17
CA GLU A 328 21.99 18.70 -3.85
C GLU A 328 23.27 18.64 -4.70
N ASN A 329 23.75 17.43 -5.00
CA ASN A 329 25.04 17.19 -5.66
C ASN A 329 24.92 16.85 -7.17
N GLY A 330 23.71 16.90 -7.72
CA GLY A 330 23.41 16.62 -9.12
C GLY A 330 23.06 15.16 -9.43
N ASN A 331 22.58 14.91 -10.66
CA ASN A 331 21.99 13.65 -11.14
C ASN A 331 23.00 12.50 -11.26
N SER A 332 23.57 12.05 -10.14
CA SER A 332 24.41 10.86 -10.08
C SER A 332 23.53 9.61 -10.14
N GLN A 333 23.99 8.63 -10.90
CA GLN A 333 23.29 7.35 -11.09
C GLN A 333 23.78 6.38 -10.03
N VAL A 334 22.85 5.83 -9.24
CA VAL A 334 23.20 5.02 -8.07
C VAL A 334 22.30 3.81 -7.97
N GLY A 335 22.91 2.65 -7.70
CA GLY A 335 22.23 1.42 -7.33
C GLY A 335 22.29 1.22 -5.83
N VAL A 336 21.22 0.71 -5.26
CA VAL A 336 21.09 0.36 -3.85
C VAL A 336 20.61 -1.09 -3.78
N SER A 337 21.27 -1.88 -2.95
CA SER A 337 20.88 -3.25 -2.66
C SER A 337 20.82 -3.45 -1.15
N LEU A 338 19.83 -4.23 -0.69
CA LEU A 338 19.72 -4.65 0.71
C LEU A 338 20.43 -5.98 0.97
N SER A 339 20.83 -6.70 -0.08
CA SER A 339 21.50 -7.98 0.04
C SER A 339 22.52 -8.21 -1.09
N VAL A 340 23.46 -9.12 -0.87
CA VAL A 340 24.53 -9.42 -1.85
C VAL A 340 23.99 -10.26 -3.00
N GLU A 341 23.00 -11.10 -2.75
CA GLU A 341 22.45 -12.10 -3.68
C GLU A 341 21.75 -11.45 -4.88
N VAL A 342 21.22 -10.23 -4.72
CA VAL A 342 20.51 -9.48 -5.77
C VAL A 342 21.39 -8.48 -6.50
N LEU A 343 22.66 -8.31 -6.10
CA LEU A 343 23.59 -7.44 -6.82
C LEU A 343 23.79 -7.94 -8.26
N PRO A 344 23.81 -7.04 -9.26
CA PRO A 344 24.17 -7.42 -10.62
C PRO A 344 25.67 -7.75 -10.71
N SER A 345 26.12 -8.27 -11.87
CA SER A 345 27.56 -8.38 -12.14
C SER A 345 28.23 -7.01 -12.02
N LEU A 346 29.33 -6.95 -11.27
CA LEU A 346 30.00 -5.71 -10.88
C LEU A 346 31.23 -5.38 -11.72
N ASP A 347 31.44 -6.06 -12.86
CA ASP A 347 32.67 -6.07 -13.67
C ASP A 347 33.17 -4.68 -14.11
N THR A 348 32.36 -3.62 -13.98
CA THR A 348 32.71 -2.23 -14.31
C THR A 348 32.26 -1.20 -13.27
N THR A 349 31.92 -1.65 -12.05
CA THR A 349 31.15 -0.84 -11.11
C THR A 349 31.87 -0.64 -9.78
N ARG A 350 31.80 0.57 -9.21
CA ARG A 350 32.23 0.84 -7.83
C ARG A 350 31.18 0.29 -6.87
N LEU A 351 31.60 -0.47 -5.88
CA LEU A 351 30.74 -1.00 -4.83
C LEU A 351 31.10 -0.35 -3.49
N ILE A 352 30.08 0.16 -2.81
CA ILE A 352 30.20 0.72 -1.46
C ILE A 352 29.38 -0.17 -0.54
N VAL A 353 30.05 -0.79 0.42
CA VAL A 353 29.44 -1.67 1.41
C VAL A 353 29.39 -0.94 2.73
N LEU A 354 28.17 -0.64 3.15
CA LEU A 354 27.87 -0.05 4.44
C LEU A 354 27.69 -1.22 5.40
N GLY A 355 28.63 -1.32 6.34
CA GLY A 355 29.02 -2.50 7.11
C GLY A 355 27.93 -3.50 7.45
N GLY A 356 28.28 -4.79 7.36
CA GLY A 356 27.40 -5.90 7.70
C GLY A 356 28.21 -7.17 7.97
N SER A 357 27.51 -8.21 8.41
CA SER A 357 28.04 -9.58 8.48
C SER A 357 28.05 -10.17 7.07
N LEU A 358 29.10 -9.91 6.30
CA LEU A 358 29.29 -10.49 4.96
C LEU A 358 29.70 -11.97 4.98
N SER A 359 29.53 -12.64 6.13
CA SER A 359 29.91 -14.03 6.38
C SER A 359 29.30 -14.94 5.31
N GLY A 360 30.13 -15.37 4.35
CA GLY A 360 29.76 -16.30 3.28
C GLY A 360 29.64 -15.74 1.87
N HIS A 361 29.55 -14.41 1.67
CA HIS A 361 29.15 -13.82 0.38
C HIS A 361 30.24 -13.02 -0.35
N LEU A 362 31.49 -13.13 0.10
CA LEU A 362 32.64 -12.40 -0.45
C LEU A 362 32.95 -12.72 -1.92
N GLN A 363 32.45 -13.85 -2.45
CA GLN A 363 32.62 -14.19 -3.86
C GLN A 363 31.93 -13.20 -4.81
N GLY A 364 30.83 -12.57 -4.37
CA GLY A 364 30.10 -11.57 -5.16
C GLY A 364 30.87 -10.27 -5.39
N PHE A 365 31.96 -10.03 -4.65
CA PHE A 365 32.75 -8.79 -4.71
C PHE A 365 33.98 -8.88 -5.59
N ARG A 366 34.36 -10.09 -6.05
CA ARG A 366 35.63 -10.33 -6.76
C ARG A 366 35.81 -9.52 -8.04
N ASN A 367 34.71 -9.12 -8.67
CA ASN A 367 34.73 -8.43 -9.94
C ASN A 367 34.47 -6.92 -9.80
N ALA A 368 34.24 -6.40 -8.59
CA ALA A 368 34.04 -4.97 -8.39
C ALA A 368 35.36 -4.22 -8.58
N ILE A 369 35.33 -3.11 -9.32
CA ILE A 369 36.54 -2.32 -9.59
C ILE A 369 37.06 -1.64 -8.32
N ASN A 370 36.16 -1.11 -7.49
CA ASN A 370 36.50 -0.39 -6.26
C ASN A 370 35.55 -0.79 -5.16
N VAL A 371 36.05 -1.19 -4.00
CA VAL A 371 35.26 -1.60 -2.84
C VAL A 371 35.53 -0.65 -1.68
N THR A 372 34.50 -0.01 -1.14
CA THR A 372 34.61 0.78 0.10
C THR A 372 33.80 0.10 1.20
N LEU A 373 34.46 -0.37 2.25
CA LEU A 373 33.82 -0.94 3.44
C LEU A 373 33.71 0.12 4.53
N ILE A 374 32.55 0.28 5.14
CA ILE A 374 32.33 1.25 6.22
C ILE A 374 31.87 0.52 7.48
N ASN A 375 32.60 0.65 8.59
CA ASN A 375 32.37 -0.10 9.83
C ASN A 375 32.13 -1.61 9.59
N PRO A 376 32.97 -2.32 8.81
CA PRO A 376 32.74 -3.74 8.53
C PRO A 376 32.79 -4.55 9.82
N LYS A 377 31.95 -5.61 9.90
CA LYS A 377 31.97 -6.60 11.00
C LYS A 377 32.76 -7.88 10.64
N LEU A 378 33.19 -7.98 9.38
CA LEU A 378 33.96 -9.13 8.89
C LEU A 378 35.45 -8.95 9.19
N SER A 379 36.16 -10.04 9.49
CA SER A 379 37.61 -10.00 9.71
C SER A 379 38.34 -9.97 8.37
N PRO A 380 39.44 -9.20 8.22
CA PRO A 380 40.29 -9.31 7.04
C PRO A 380 40.83 -10.73 6.82
N ARG A 381 40.88 -11.57 7.87
CA ARG A 381 41.30 -12.98 7.78
C ARG A 381 40.26 -13.88 7.12
N ASP A 382 38.98 -13.51 7.23
CA ASP A 382 37.87 -14.24 6.60
C ASP A 382 37.79 -13.98 5.09
N MET A 383 38.48 -12.93 4.61
CA MET A 383 38.65 -12.70 3.18
C MET A 383 39.67 -13.70 2.64
N ARG A 384 39.18 -14.73 1.93
CA ARG A 384 40.00 -15.61 1.09
C ARG A 384 40.62 -14.77 -0.03
N ASP A 385 41.79 -14.21 0.28
CA ASP A 385 42.69 -13.41 -0.57
C ASP A 385 42.55 -11.87 -0.48
N PRO A 386 43.01 -11.23 0.62
CA PRO A 386 43.01 -9.77 0.76
C PRO A 386 43.94 -9.07 -0.23
N MET A 387 44.90 -9.80 -0.83
CA MET A 387 45.91 -9.23 -1.75
C MET A 387 45.37 -8.91 -3.14
N VAL A 388 44.28 -9.56 -3.59
CA VAL A 388 43.59 -9.21 -4.84
C VAL A 388 42.90 -7.84 -4.75
N PHE A 389 42.53 -7.40 -3.54
CA PHE A 389 41.78 -6.17 -3.30
C PHE A 389 42.65 -4.96 -2.93
N ARG A 390 43.96 -5.12 -2.70
CA ARG A 390 44.77 -4.09 -2.03
C ARG A 390 44.88 -2.74 -2.75
N LYS A 391 44.72 -2.67 -4.08
CA LYS A 391 44.80 -1.39 -4.80
C LYS A 391 43.48 -0.61 -4.81
N ASP A 392 42.37 -1.29 -4.62
CA ASP A 392 41.04 -0.75 -4.88
C ASP A 392 40.06 -0.96 -3.69
N LEU A 393 40.58 -1.40 -2.54
CA LEU A 393 39.84 -1.54 -1.28
C LEU A 393 40.12 -0.36 -0.35
N ARG A 394 39.04 0.29 0.09
CA ARG A 394 39.06 1.27 1.17
C ARG A 394 38.27 0.75 2.34
N VAL A 395 38.79 0.89 3.55
CA VAL A 395 38.09 0.52 4.77
C VAL A 395 38.08 1.70 5.72
N ILE A 396 36.89 2.08 6.16
CA ILE A 396 36.64 3.30 6.90
C ILE A 396 35.92 2.94 8.20
N PHE A 397 36.40 3.46 9.32
CA PHE A 397 35.74 3.32 10.62
C PHE A 397 35.27 4.65 11.17
N GLY A 398 34.17 4.66 11.93
CA GLY A 398 33.91 5.73 12.87
C GLY A 398 34.97 5.76 13.97
N GLU A 399 35.36 6.95 14.42
CA GLU A 399 36.27 7.15 15.56
C GLU A 399 35.82 6.36 16.79
N PHE A 400 34.52 6.42 17.08
CA PHE A 400 33.87 5.72 18.19
C PHE A 400 33.17 4.43 17.75
N SER A 401 33.51 3.88 16.58
CA SER A 401 32.97 2.59 16.13
C SER A 401 33.33 1.48 17.12
N GLN A 402 32.34 0.65 17.46
CA GLN A 402 32.51 -0.53 18.32
C GLN A 402 32.65 -1.82 17.50
N SER A 403 33.01 -1.71 16.22
CA SER A 403 33.21 -2.90 15.39
C SER A 403 34.28 -3.81 15.99
N PRO A 404 34.00 -5.13 16.17
CA PRO A 404 34.96 -6.06 16.75
C PRO A 404 36.20 -6.26 15.88
N THR A 405 36.13 -5.92 14.59
CA THR A 405 37.23 -6.14 13.64
C THR A 405 38.03 -4.88 13.32
N LYS A 406 37.72 -3.74 13.98
CA LYS A 406 38.42 -2.46 13.77
C LYS A 406 39.93 -2.59 13.94
N VAL A 407 40.38 -3.20 15.04
CA VAL A 407 41.80 -3.39 15.34
C VAL A 407 42.48 -4.26 14.27
N GLU A 408 41.82 -5.35 13.85
CA GLU A 408 42.37 -6.25 12.84
C GLU A 408 42.54 -5.57 11.47
N TRP A 409 41.59 -4.72 11.08
CA TRP A 409 41.68 -3.94 9.84
C TRP A 409 42.76 -2.86 9.90
N GLN A 410 42.95 -2.22 11.06
CA GLN A 410 44.04 -1.26 11.29
C GLN A 410 45.42 -1.95 11.23
N GLU A 411 45.56 -3.11 11.85
CA GLU A 411 46.76 -3.96 11.75
C GLU A 411 47.05 -4.40 10.30
N ALA A 412 46.00 -4.63 9.51
CA ALA A 412 46.11 -4.94 8.08
C ALA A 412 46.50 -3.73 7.20
N GLY A 413 46.63 -2.53 7.78
CA GLY A 413 47.08 -1.30 7.13
C GLY A 413 45.97 -0.32 6.74
N PHE A 414 44.72 -0.56 7.15
CA PHE A 414 43.59 0.31 6.83
C PHE A 414 43.21 1.20 8.02
N ASN A 415 43.69 2.45 7.99
CA ASN A 415 43.58 3.38 9.12
C ASN A 415 42.66 4.58 8.86
N GLU A 416 41.79 4.54 7.83
CA GLU A 416 40.86 5.65 7.56
C GLU A 416 39.79 5.73 8.64
N VAL A 417 39.69 6.87 9.31
CA VAL A 417 38.74 7.12 10.40
C VAL A 417 37.91 8.38 10.11
N ILE A 418 36.63 8.34 10.46
CA ILE A 418 35.72 9.50 10.45
C ILE A 418 35.59 10.00 11.88
N GLU A 419 36.16 11.18 12.14
CA GLU A 419 36.13 11.86 13.43
C GLU A 419 34.69 12.13 13.90
N GLY A 420 34.46 12.00 15.21
CA GLY A 420 33.17 12.33 15.83
C GLY A 420 32.05 11.32 15.56
N LYS A 421 32.31 10.22 14.83
CA LYS A 421 31.27 9.27 14.41
C LYS A 421 31.41 7.90 15.07
N GLY A 422 30.27 7.29 15.41
CA GLY A 422 30.17 5.94 15.93
C GLY A 422 29.89 4.90 14.84
N ASP A 423 29.19 3.83 15.19
CA ASP A 423 28.74 2.82 14.22
C ASP A 423 27.63 3.34 13.30
N TYR A 424 26.76 4.21 13.82
CA TYR A 424 25.74 4.91 13.05
C TYR A 424 26.34 6.15 12.36
N LEU A 425 26.08 6.27 11.05
CA LEU A 425 26.58 7.35 10.21
C LEU A 425 25.41 8.10 9.57
N SER A 426 25.02 9.23 10.16
CA SER A 426 23.96 10.09 9.62
C SER A 426 24.28 10.64 8.23
N ASP A 427 25.56 10.98 8.00
CA ASP A 427 26.03 11.70 6.82
C ASP A 427 26.85 10.77 5.92
N TRP A 428 26.48 9.49 5.91
CA TRP A 428 27.12 8.44 5.11
C TRP A 428 27.16 8.77 3.61
N SER A 429 26.24 9.63 3.15
CA SER A 429 26.21 10.13 1.78
C SER A 429 27.45 10.96 1.41
N ASP A 430 28.07 11.67 2.36
CA ASP A 430 29.25 12.49 2.06
C ASP A 430 30.49 11.62 1.80
N ILE A 431 30.45 10.36 2.25
CA ILE A 431 31.51 9.39 2.00
C ILE A 431 31.58 9.01 0.52
N PHE A 432 30.48 9.16 -0.25
CA PHE A 432 30.50 8.98 -1.72
C PHE A 432 31.50 9.91 -2.41
N MET A 433 31.71 11.12 -1.87
CA MET A 433 32.52 12.19 -2.48
C MET A 433 34.00 12.09 -2.23
N ARG A 434 34.42 11.39 -1.17
CA ARG A 434 35.84 11.16 -0.91
C ARG A 434 36.35 10.22 -2.00
N LYS A 435 36.96 10.78 -3.05
CA LYS A 435 37.68 10.03 -4.08
C LYS A 435 38.87 9.34 -3.45
#